data_AF-A0A2J4XUG1-F1
#
_entry.id   AF-A0A2J4XUG1-F1
#
_cell.length_a   1.000
_cell.length_b   1.000
_cell.length_c   1.000
_cell.angle_alpha   90.00
_cell.angle_beta   90.00
_cell.angle_gamma   90.00
#
_symmetry.space_group_name_H-M   'P 1'
#
loop_
_entity.id
_entity.type
_entity.pdbx_description
1 polymer ?
#
loop_
_entity_poly.entity_id
_entity_poly.type
_entity_poly.pdbx_seq_one_letter_code
_entity_poly.pdbx_strand_id
1 'polypeptide(L)'
;MSCKLSSMLLSYHFLMLWPDLEIKGVSAATGKNDRITHYWLEINDIVVDITGDQYNLINDYELTNEIIKGRPFPSIHVSHNNESYLYNIFKIKETHSFVYGFPEIA
;
A
#
# COMPACT_ATOMS: atom_id res chain seq x y z
N MET A 1 5.80 -11.00 0.97
CA MET A 1 5.02 -10.80 2.20
C MET A 1 3.67 -10.23 1.78
N SER A 2 2.54 -10.52 2.44
CA SER A 2 1.24 -10.03 1.96
C SER A 2 1.04 -8.57 2.36
N CYS A 3 1.27 -7.63 1.44
CA CYS A 3 1.11 -6.18 1.66
C CYS A 3 -0.23 -5.86 2.30
N LYS A 4 -1.30 -6.47 1.76
CA LYS A 4 -2.67 -6.28 2.24
C LYS A 4 -2.83 -6.68 3.71
N LEU A 5 -2.30 -7.84 4.10
CA LEU A 5 -2.41 -8.29 5.49
C LEU A 5 -1.62 -7.39 6.44
N SER A 6 -0.40 -7.00 6.08
CA SER A 6 0.40 -6.07 6.88
C SER A 6 -0.29 -4.72 7.05
N SER A 7 -0.85 -4.17 5.97
CA SER A 7 -1.62 -2.92 6.02
C SER A 7 -2.91 -3.06 6.84
N MET A 8 -3.62 -4.19 6.75
CA MET A 8 -4.82 -4.42 7.57
C MET A 8 -4.49 -4.51 9.07
N LEU A 9 -3.39 -5.13 9.45
CA LEU A 9 -2.96 -5.17 10.86
C LEU A 9 -2.60 -3.77 11.37
N LEU A 10 -1.93 -2.97 10.54
CA LEU A 10 -1.60 -1.58 10.87
C LEU A 10 -2.86 -0.72 11.01
N SER A 11 -3.82 -0.84 10.08
CA SER A 11 -5.07 -0.07 10.17
C SER A 11 -5.91 -0.49 11.36
N TYR A 12 -5.96 -1.78 11.70
CA TYR A 12 -6.58 -2.24 12.95
C TYR A 12 -5.93 -1.59 14.17
N HIS A 13 -4.60 -1.57 14.25
CA HIS A 13 -3.88 -0.92 15.34
C HIS A 13 -4.20 0.57 15.44
N PHE A 14 -4.23 1.29 14.32
CA PHE A 14 -4.61 2.70 14.30
C PHE A 14 -6.04 2.93 14.74
N LEU A 15 -7.00 2.10 14.32
CA LEU A 15 -8.40 2.22 14.73
C LEU A 15 -8.62 1.90 16.22
N MET A 16 -7.77 1.07 16.82
CA MET A 16 -7.80 0.84 18.27
C MET A 16 -7.32 2.06 19.08
N LEU A 17 -6.41 2.85 18.52
CA LEU A 17 -5.90 4.08 19.16
C LEU A 17 -6.78 5.30 18.85
N TRP A 18 -7.30 5.36 17.63
CA TRP A 18 -8.12 6.46 17.09
C TRP A 18 -9.37 5.88 16.41
N PRO A 19 -10.43 5.57 17.18
CA PRO A 19 -11.63 4.91 16.65
C PRO A 19 -12.37 5.72 15.58
N ASP A 20 -12.27 7.05 15.62
CA ASP A 20 -12.92 7.97 14.70
C ASP A 20 -12.10 8.23 13.42
N LEU A 21 -10.94 7.58 13.26
CA LEU A 21 -10.11 7.72 12.07
C LEU A 21 -10.74 6.99 10.87
N GLU A 22 -10.80 7.66 9.72
CA GLU A 22 -11.12 7.00 8.45
C GLU A 22 -9.83 6.59 7.76
N ILE A 23 -9.65 5.28 7.54
CA ILE A 23 -8.48 4.74 6.84
C ILE A 23 -8.96 4.10 5.54
N LYS A 24 -8.34 4.46 4.42
CA LYS A 24 -8.58 3.82 3.14
C LYS A 24 -7.44 2.85 2.83
N GLY A 25 -7.77 1.62 2.46
CA GLY A 25 -6.80 0.67 1.95
C GLY A 25 -6.89 0.58 0.43
N VAL A 26 -5.78 0.78 -0.25
CA VAL A 26 -5.72 0.88 -1.71
C VAL A 26 -5.04 -0.34 -2.29
N SER A 27 -5.75 -1.03 -3.18
CA SER A 27 -5.25 -2.13 -3.99
C SER A 27 -4.89 -1.59 -5.37
N ALA A 28 -3.68 -1.86 -5.83
CA ALA A 28 -3.21 -1.42 -7.13
C ALA A 28 -2.36 -2.50 -7.81
N ALA A 29 -2.19 -2.38 -9.13
CA ALA A 29 -1.39 -3.33 -9.89
C ALA A 29 -0.62 -2.68 -11.03
N THR A 30 0.44 -3.36 -11.47
CA THR A 30 1.27 -3.01 -12.62
C THR A 30 1.80 -4.26 -13.32
N GLY A 31 2.47 -4.06 -14.45
CA GLY A 31 2.98 -5.13 -15.30
C GLY A 31 1.92 -5.80 -16.18
N LYS A 32 2.38 -6.75 -17.01
CA LYS A 32 1.52 -7.43 -17.98
C LYS A 32 0.41 -8.19 -17.24
N ASN A 33 -0.84 -7.94 -17.63
CA ASN A 33 -2.03 -8.54 -17.04
C ASN A 33 -2.13 -8.31 -15.52
N ASP A 34 -1.69 -7.15 -15.01
CA ASP A 34 -1.81 -6.78 -13.59
C ASP A 34 -1.12 -7.77 -12.63
N ARG A 35 -0.07 -8.47 -13.10
CA ARG A 35 0.58 -9.54 -12.33
C ARG A 35 1.25 -9.04 -11.05
N ILE A 36 1.72 -7.80 -11.01
CA ILE A 36 2.41 -7.24 -9.84
C ILE A 36 1.43 -6.36 -9.10
N THR A 37 0.91 -6.87 -7.99
CA THR A 37 -0.03 -6.15 -7.13
C THR A 37 0.69 -5.53 -5.94
N HIS A 38 0.15 -4.43 -5.44
CA HIS A 38 0.58 -3.81 -4.20
C HIS A 38 -0.60 -3.29 -3.39
N TYR A 39 -0.38 -3.06 -2.10
CA TYR A 39 -1.39 -2.52 -1.20
C TYR A 39 -0.78 -1.54 -0.21
N TRP A 40 -1.43 -0.39 -0.01
CA TRP A 40 -1.04 0.62 0.97
C TRP A 40 -2.26 1.22 1.67
N LEU A 41 -2.01 2.04 2.69
CA LEU A 41 -3.04 2.80 3.39
C LEU A 41 -3.00 4.27 2.98
N GLU A 42 -4.16 4.90 3.00
CA GLU A 42 -4.36 6.33 2.88
C GLU A 42 -5.14 6.82 4.11
N ILE A 43 -4.62 7.86 4.74
CA ILE A 43 -5.24 8.53 5.89
C ILE A 43 -5.29 10.01 5.53
N ASN A 44 -6.49 10.54 5.28
CA ASN A 44 -6.68 11.82 4.62
C ASN A 44 -5.94 11.88 3.27
N ASP A 45 -4.95 12.76 3.13
CA ASP A 45 -4.08 12.94 1.97
C ASP A 45 -2.70 12.28 2.12
N ILE A 46 -2.48 11.51 3.20
CA ILE A 46 -1.22 10.84 3.50
C ILE A 46 -1.28 9.38 3.10
N VAL A 47 -0.31 8.97 2.28
CA VAL A 47 -0.01 7.58 1.96
C VAL A 47 0.91 6.98 3.03
N VAL A 48 0.62 5.76 3.45
CA VAL A 48 1.47 4.95 4.32
C VAL A 48 1.65 3.55 3.71
N ASP A 49 2.89 3.22 3.36
CA ASP A 49 3.29 1.90 2.89
C ASP A 49 4.47 1.37 3.73
N ILE A 50 4.30 0.16 4.26
CA ILE A 50 5.29 -0.51 5.12
C ILE A 50 5.86 -1.78 4.48
N THR A 51 5.59 -1.98 3.18
CA THR A 51 5.97 -3.20 2.44
C THR A 51 6.57 -2.93 1.06
N GLY A 52 6.68 -1.66 0.65
CA GLY A 52 7.25 -1.27 -0.65
C GLY A 52 8.70 -1.72 -0.84
N ASP A 53 9.48 -1.83 0.24
CA ASP A 53 10.87 -2.31 0.19
C ASP A 53 11.02 -3.78 -0.19
N GLN A 54 9.95 -4.58 -0.18
CA GLN A 54 10.00 -5.95 -0.70
C GLN A 54 10.48 -5.99 -2.15
N TYR A 55 10.19 -4.93 -2.92
CA TYR A 55 10.63 -4.81 -4.29
C TYR A 55 12.13 -4.66 -4.40
N ASN A 56 12.88 -4.34 -3.35
CA ASN A 56 14.34 -4.30 -3.38
C ASN A 56 14.97 -5.71 -3.43
N LEU A 57 14.23 -6.74 -3.01
CA LEU A 57 14.74 -8.12 -2.86
C LEU A 57 14.30 -9.05 -3.99
N ILE A 58 13.22 -8.71 -4.71
CA ILE A 58 12.70 -9.50 -5.83
C ILE A 58 13.67 -9.42 -7.03
N ASN A 59 13.75 -10.44 -7.88
CA ASN A 59 14.64 -10.38 -9.05
C ASN A 59 14.08 -9.48 -10.16
N ASP A 60 14.96 -8.83 -10.91
CA ASP A 60 14.60 -7.90 -11.99
C ASP A 60 13.68 -8.53 -13.06
N TYR A 61 13.91 -9.79 -13.42
CA TYR A 61 13.09 -10.49 -14.42
C TYR A 61 11.63 -10.72 -13.98
N GLU A 62 11.32 -10.51 -12.70
CA GLU A 62 9.97 -10.63 -12.14
C GLU A 62 9.21 -9.30 -12.16
N LEU A 63 9.91 -8.18 -12.39
CA LEU A 63 9.41 -6.82 -12.21
C LEU A 63 9.29 -6.03 -13.50
N THR A 64 8.59 -4.89 -13.42
CA THR A 64 8.58 -3.91 -14.51
C THR A 64 9.79 -2.97 -14.42
N ASN A 65 10.13 -2.35 -15.54
CA ASN A 65 11.21 -1.37 -15.61
C ASN A 65 10.99 -0.16 -14.69
N GLU A 66 9.74 0.23 -14.46
CA GLU A 66 9.37 1.32 -13.55
C GLU A 66 9.75 0.99 -12.10
N ILE A 67 9.49 -0.24 -11.66
CA ILE A 67 9.88 -0.70 -10.32
C ILE A 67 11.40 -0.78 -10.22
N ILE A 68 12.08 -1.38 -11.22
CA ILE A 68 13.53 -1.54 -11.20
C ILE A 68 14.24 -0.18 -11.12
N LYS A 69 13.79 0.81 -11.90
CA LYS A 69 14.34 2.18 -11.89
C LYS A 69 14.04 2.96 -10.62
N GLY A 70 12.95 2.62 -9.93
CA GLY A 70 12.54 3.27 -8.68
C GLY A 70 13.30 2.79 -7.44
N ARG A 71 14.03 1.67 -7.54
CA ARG A 71 14.83 1.15 -6.43
C ARG A 71 16.01 2.06 -6.08
N PRO A 72 16.44 2.09 -4.80
CA PRO A 72 15.85 1.37 -3.67
C PRO A 72 14.62 2.08 -3.09
N PHE A 73 13.60 1.32 -2.71
CA PHE A 73 12.44 1.81 -1.97
C PHE A 73 12.72 1.82 -0.46
N PRO A 74 12.21 2.80 0.30
CA PRO A 74 12.38 2.83 1.76
C PRO A 74 11.53 1.76 2.45
N SER A 75 11.96 1.29 3.63
CA SER A 75 11.20 0.32 4.43
C SER A 75 9.87 0.86 4.95
N ILE A 76 9.77 2.18 5.13
CA ILE A 76 8.52 2.86 5.43
C ILE A 76 8.44 4.07 4.49
N HIS A 77 7.39 4.12 3.69
CA HIS A 77 7.07 5.24 2.82
C HIS A 77 5.88 5.99 3.39
N VAL A 78 6.10 7.27 3.73
CA VAL A 78 5.05 8.20 4.16
C VAL A 78 5.19 9.47 3.34
N SER A 79 4.12 9.85 2.64
CA SER A 79 4.13 11.04 1.78
C SER A 79 2.71 11.53 1.51
N HIS A 80 2.57 12.77 1.06
CA HIS A 80 1.32 13.21 0.46
C HIS A 80 1.02 12.40 -0.81
N ASN A 81 -0.26 12.16 -1.08
CA ASN A 81 -0.69 11.31 -2.19
C ASN A 81 -0.16 11.79 -3.56
N ASN A 82 -0.09 13.10 -3.78
CA ASN A 82 0.42 13.74 -5.00
C ASN A 82 1.94 13.61 -5.18
N GLU A 83 2.68 13.26 -4.12
CA GLU A 83 4.14 13.10 -4.12
C GLU A 83 4.56 11.62 -4.09
N SER A 84 3.63 10.72 -3.76
CA SER A 84 3.93 9.30 -3.61
C SER A 84 4.27 8.64 -4.95
N TYR A 85 5.42 7.94 -4.99
CA TYR A 85 5.82 7.15 -6.15
C TYR A 85 4.81 6.05 -6.49
N LEU A 86 3.97 5.62 -5.53
CA LEU A 86 3.03 4.53 -5.72
C LEU A 86 2.07 4.79 -6.87
N TYR A 87 1.58 6.02 -7.04
CA TYR A 87 0.67 6.38 -8.14
C TYR A 87 1.37 6.52 -9.49
N ASN A 88 2.70 6.68 -9.50
CA ASN A 88 3.48 6.70 -10.74
C ASN A 88 3.76 5.27 -11.24
N ILE A 89 3.87 4.30 -10.33
CA ILE A 89 4.24 2.92 -10.64
C ILE A 89 3.02 2.01 -10.81
N PHE A 90 1.98 2.20 -9.98
CA PHE A 90 0.83 1.32 -9.91
C PHE A 90 -0.46 1.99 -10.36
N LYS A 91 -1.30 1.21 -11.06
CA LYS A 91 -2.68 1.60 -11.40
C LYS A 91 -3.63 1.10 -10.32
N ILE A 92 -4.39 2.02 -9.72
CA ILE A 92 -5.42 1.69 -8.72
C ILE A 92 -6.45 0.73 -9.31
N LYS A 93 -6.80 -0.28 -8.51
CA LYS A 93 -7.84 -1.27 -8.82
C LYS A 93 -9.05 -1.09 -7.93
N GLU A 94 -8.82 -1.02 -6.62
CA GLU A 94 -9.89 -0.99 -5.61
C GLU A 94 -9.45 -0.17 -4.41
N THR A 95 -10.43 0.42 -3.73
CA THR A 95 -10.25 1.12 -2.45
C THR A 95 -11.23 0.57 -1.44
N HIS A 96 -10.78 0.34 -0.21
CA HIS A 96 -11.59 -0.19 0.89
C HIS A 96 -11.58 0.82 2.04
N SER A 97 -12.75 1.16 2.58
CA SER A 97 -12.81 2.00 3.79
C SER A 97 -12.79 1.12 5.03
N PHE A 98 -11.91 1.47 5.96
CA PHE A 98 -11.77 0.83 7.25
C PHE A 98 -12.15 1.81 8.34
N VAL A 99 -13.10 1.39 9.18
CA VAL A 99 -13.65 2.16 10.29
C VAL A 99 -13.85 1.23 11.49
N TYR A 100 -13.91 1.78 12.70
CA TYR A 100 -14.35 1.09 13.92
C TYR A 100 -13.69 -0.27 14.20
N GLY A 101 -12.41 -0.45 13.86
CA GLY A 101 -11.67 -1.69 14.14
C GLY A 101 -12.15 -2.93 13.38
N PHE A 102 -12.70 -2.76 12.17
CA PHE A 102 -13.27 -3.83 11.33
C PHE A 102 -14.50 -4.53 11.95
N PRO A 103 -15.62 -3.81 12.14
CA PRO A 103 -16.81 -4.37 12.80
C PRO A 103 -17.42 -5.57 12.05
N GLU A 104 -17.10 -5.74 10.76
CA GLU A 104 -17.58 -6.84 9.92
C GLU A 104 -16.78 -8.15 10.08
N ILE A 105 -15.67 -8.13 10.84
CA ILE A 105 -14.83 -9.32 11.11
C ILE A 105 -15.15 -9.94 12.49
N ALA A 106 -16.07 -9.34 13.26
CA ALA A 106 -16.49 -9.81 14.58
C ALA A 106 -17.52 -10.95 14.55
#